data_AF-A0A7C1AJ84-F1
#
_entry.id   AF-A0A7C1AJ84-F1
#
_cell.length_a   1.000
_cell.length_b   1.000
_cell.length_c   1.000
_cell.angle_alpha   90.00
_cell.angle_beta   90.00
_cell.angle_gamma   90.00
#
_symmetry.space_group_name_H-M   'P 1'
#
loop_
_entity.id
_entity.type
_entity.pdbx_description
1 polymer ?
#
loop_
_entity_poly.entity_id
_entity_poly.type
_entity_poly.pdbx_seq_one_letter_code
_entity_poly.pdbx_strand_id
1 'polypeptide(L)'
;MDIVRIIFFAFGAAVCGFFALFAYTSLREQKPRAATVSAIILILFGLTWFGGYYYLEPSPAVMLYAAGTVALFVIFFFIPLGQRHPIETGIISGKVDERDVAFAREEYLPGSEKYDQYYAMRPENKAIDDKLRKLPELLAPGGRLYDPVQSEHIGHIFAVIEGMLDNVDGPVESDRKDIEPEEMTALVKNLAVDLGAVEVGVTELNPMYVYSHVGRGPEKWGAPIENKHKYAVAFTVEMDYWNVEAAPGLPITEESATSYLFGANISIALASYIRSLGWPARAHIAGSNYQIMMPPVAHDAGLGELGRMGYLISPELGARVRLGAVTTDIPLV
;
A
#
# COMPACT_ATOMS: atom_id res chain seq x y z
N MET A 1 -42.18 -8.74 37.01
CA MET A 1 -41.35 -7.59 36.63
C MET A 1 -42.13 -6.79 35.60
N ASP A 2 -42.20 -5.46 35.75
CA ASP A 2 -42.77 -4.58 34.72
C ASP A 2 -42.00 -4.75 33.40
N ILE A 3 -42.70 -4.80 32.27
CA ILE A 3 -42.13 -4.98 30.92
C ILE A 3 -41.06 -3.91 30.63
N VAL A 4 -41.25 -2.69 31.13
CA VAL A 4 -40.28 -1.59 30.97
C VAL A 4 -38.95 -1.91 31.65
N ARG A 5 -38.99 -2.51 32.85
CA ARG A 5 -37.79 -2.92 33.58
C ARG A 5 -37.06 -4.03 32.83
N ILE A 6 -37.78 -5.03 32.33
CA ILE A 6 -37.20 -6.13 31.55
C ILE A 6 -36.45 -5.56 30.34
N ILE A 7 -37.07 -4.65 29.59
CA ILE A 7 -36.46 -4.00 28.42
C ILE A 7 -35.21 -3.20 28.84
N PHE A 8 -35.30 -2.40 29.89
CA PHE A 8 -34.18 -1.59 30.38
C PHE A 8 -32.96 -2.43 30.79
N PHE A 9 -33.19 -3.53 31.50
CA PHE A 9 -32.12 -4.45 31.90
C PHE A 9 -31.54 -5.22 30.72
N ALA A 10 -32.39 -5.74 29.83
CA ALA A 10 -31.95 -6.47 28.64
C ALA A 10 -31.11 -5.57 27.72
N PHE A 11 -31.52 -4.33 27.52
CA PHE A 11 -30.79 -3.36 26.71
C PHE A 11 -29.42 -3.00 27.34
N GLY A 12 -29.40 -2.67 28.62
CA GLY A 12 -28.14 -2.41 29.33
C GLY A 12 -27.18 -3.59 29.29
N ALA A 13 -27.71 -4.81 29.44
CA ALA A 13 -26.93 -6.05 29.36
C ALA A 13 -26.37 -6.28 27.95
N ALA A 14 -27.13 -5.97 26.90
CA ALA A 14 -26.66 -6.06 25.52
C ALA A 14 -25.50 -5.09 25.24
N VAL A 15 -25.60 -3.84 25.69
CA VAL A 15 -24.52 -2.85 25.55
C VAL A 15 -23.27 -3.27 26.33
N CYS A 16 -23.43 -3.76 27.56
CA CYS A 16 -22.32 -4.31 28.34
C CYS A 16 -21.70 -5.53 27.65
N GLY A 17 -22.53 -6.44 27.14
CA GLY A 17 -22.08 -7.62 26.40
C GLY A 17 -21.27 -7.26 25.16
N PHE A 18 -21.69 -6.22 24.43
CA PHE A 18 -20.92 -5.69 23.29
C PHE A 18 -19.54 -5.20 23.71
N PHE A 19 -19.42 -4.34 24.72
CA PHE A 19 -18.12 -3.82 25.16
C PHE A 19 -17.23 -4.91 25.79
N ALA A 20 -17.83 -5.89 26.49
CA ALA A 20 -17.10 -7.04 27.01
C ALA A 20 -16.54 -7.90 25.88
N LEU A 21 -17.35 -8.21 24.86
CA LEU A 21 -16.92 -8.95 23.68
C LEU A 21 -15.83 -8.18 22.93
N PHE A 22 -16.02 -6.88 22.72
CA PHE A 22 -15.06 -6.03 22.01
C PHE A 22 -13.74 -5.86 22.78
N ALA A 23 -13.78 -5.79 24.11
CA ALA A 23 -12.57 -5.80 24.93
C ALA A 23 -11.84 -7.14 24.82
N TYR A 24 -12.57 -8.26 24.87
CA TYR A 24 -12.02 -9.61 24.71
C TYR A 24 -11.39 -9.83 23.33
N THR A 25 -12.09 -9.47 22.25
CA THR A 25 -11.54 -9.56 20.89
C THR A 25 -10.33 -8.66 20.71
N SER A 26 -10.36 -7.44 21.25
CA SER A 26 -9.20 -6.53 21.24
C SER A 26 -7.98 -7.11 21.97
N LEU A 27 -8.18 -7.83 23.10
CA LEU A 27 -7.07 -8.53 23.77
C LEU A 27 -6.53 -9.67 22.91
N ARG A 28 -7.41 -10.45 22.28
CA ARG A 28 -7.03 -11.54 21.38
C ARG A 28 -6.24 -11.04 20.16
N GLU A 29 -6.61 -9.86 19.64
CA GLU A 29 -5.94 -9.17 18.54
C GLU A 29 -4.70 -8.37 18.98
N GLN A 30 -4.27 -8.51 20.24
CA GLN A 30 -3.11 -7.82 20.80
C GLN A 30 -3.19 -6.29 20.68
N LYS A 31 -4.41 -5.73 20.81
CA LYS A 31 -4.69 -4.29 20.84
C LYS A 31 -5.01 -3.84 22.28
N PRO A 32 -4.01 -3.73 23.18
CA PRO A 32 -4.22 -3.50 24.61
C PRO A 32 -4.92 -2.16 24.89
N ARG A 33 -4.66 -1.12 24.07
CA ARG A 33 -5.34 0.17 24.20
C ARG A 33 -6.84 0.05 23.94
N ALA A 34 -7.24 -0.59 22.83
CA ALA A 34 -8.65 -0.79 22.49
C ALA A 34 -9.35 -1.63 23.55
N ALA A 35 -8.70 -2.70 24.02
CA ALA A 35 -9.19 -3.52 25.13
C ALA A 35 -9.41 -2.70 26.41
N THR A 36 -8.43 -1.87 26.79
CA THR A 36 -8.48 -1.06 28.01
C THR A 36 -9.59 -0.01 27.94
N VAL A 37 -9.67 0.74 26.84
CA VAL A 37 -10.73 1.75 26.63
C VAL A 37 -12.11 1.09 26.69
N SER A 38 -12.27 -0.08 26.09
CA SER A 38 -13.55 -0.80 26.05
C SER A 38 -13.94 -1.37 27.40
N ALA A 39 -12.97 -1.88 28.17
CA ALA A 39 -13.18 -2.31 29.55
C ALA A 39 -13.56 -1.14 30.46
N ILE A 40 -12.93 0.02 30.30
CA ILE A 40 -13.30 1.25 31.05
C ILE A 40 -14.73 1.67 30.70
N ILE A 41 -15.09 1.71 29.41
CA ILE A 41 -16.45 2.06 28.98
C ILE A 41 -17.47 1.06 29.53
N LEU A 42 -17.17 -0.24 29.47
CA LEU A 42 -18.00 -1.30 30.06
C LEU A 42 -18.27 -1.04 31.54
N ILE A 43 -17.22 -0.79 32.33
CA ILE A 43 -17.33 -0.57 33.78
C ILE A 43 -18.13 0.70 34.06
N LEU A 44 -17.78 1.82 33.43
CA LEU A 44 -18.47 3.10 33.64
C LEU A 44 -19.94 3.04 33.22
N PHE A 45 -20.24 2.44 32.07
CA PHE A 45 -21.60 2.25 31.60
C PHE A 45 -22.38 1.31 32.52
N GLY A 46 -21.80 0.16 32.90
CA GLY A 46 -22.46 -0.81 33.78
C GLY A 46 -22.77 -0.22 35.17
N LEU A 47 -21.80 0.47 35.77
CA LEU A 47 -21.98 1.13 37.07
C LEU A 47 -23.04 2.23 37.00
N THR A 48 -23.03 3.07 35.97
CA THR A 48 -24.01 4.16 35.83
C THR A 48 -25.40 3.63 35.50
N TRP A 49 -25.52 2.63 34.62
CA TRP A 49 -26.79 2.07 34.17
C TRP A 49 -27.50 1.26 35.26
N PHE A 50 -26.82 0.23 35.79
CA PHE A 50 -27.40 -0.67 36.77
C PHE A 50 -27.34 -0.09 38.18
N GLY A 51 -26.25 0.60 38.53
CA GLY A 51 -26.14 1.31 39.80
C GLY A 51 -27.14 2.46 39.88
N GLY A 52 -27.28 3.25 38.80
CA GLY A 52 -28.30 4.31 38.73
C GLY A 52 -29.72 3.76 38.93
N TYR A 53 -30.05 2.62 38.33
CA TYR A 53 -31.32 1.94 38.59
C TYR A 53 -31.50 1.58 40.07
N TYR A 54 -30.48 0.98 40.70
CA TYR A 54 -30.56 0.48 42.08
C TYR A 54 -30.63 1.61 43.12
N TYR A 55 -29.88 2.70 42.93
CA TYR A 55 -29.79 3.78 43.92
C TYR A 55 -30.81 4.89 43.72
N LEU A 56 -31.25 5.16 42.49
CA LEU A 56 -32.15 6.28 42.18
C LEU A 56 -33.61 5.84 41.97
N GLU A 57 -33.88 4.54 41.90
CA GLU A 57 -35.20 3.95 41.65
C GLU A 57 -36.01 4.72 40.57
N PRO A 58 -35.46 4.89 39.35
CA PRO A 58 -36.01 5.80 38.37
C PRO A 58 -37.43 5.39 37.94
N SER A 59 -38.25 6.36 37.54
CA SER A 59 -39.58 6.06 37.00
C SER A 59 -39.47 5.32 35.65
N PRO A 60 -40.51 4.57 35.22
CA PRO A 60 -40.52 3.90 33.92
C PRO A 60 -40.24 4.85 32.74
N ALA A 61 -40.71 6.11 32.84
CA ALA A 61 -40.44 7.13 31.83
C ALA A 61 -38.93 7.43 31.71
N VAL A 62 -38.24 7.61 32.84
CA VAL A 62 -36.78 7.88 32.86
C VAL A 62 -36.00 6.69 32.27
N MET A 63 -36.40 5.45 32.59
CA MET A 63 -35.79 4.25 32.00
C MET A 63 -35.94 4.23 30.47
N LEU A 64 -37.13 4.53 29.96
CA LEU A 64 -37.39 4.59 28.52
C LEU A 64 -36.59 5.72 27.84
N TYR A 65 -36.49 6.90 28.46
CA TYR A 65 -35.68 7.99 27.93
C TYR A 65 -34.20 7.65 27.89
N ALA A 66 -33.66 7.01 28.92
CA ALA A 66 -32.27 6.56 28.94
C ALA A 66 -32.00 5.51 27.84
N ALA A 67 -32.86 4.49 27.71
CA ALA A 67 -32.75 3.48 26.66
C ALA A 67 -32.88 4.09 25.27
N GLY A 68 -33.85 4.97 25.07
CA GLY A 68 -34.05 5.70 23.81
C GLY A 68 -32.84 6.57 23.44
N THR A 69 -32.22 7.22 24.42
CA THR A 69 -31.03 8.07 24.18
C THR A 69 -29.84 7.24 23.70
N VAL A 70 -29.54 6.13 24.37
CA VAL A 70 -28.43 5.25 23.94
C VAL A 70 -28.75 4.60 22.59
N ALA A 71 -30.00 4.17 22.38
CA ALA A 71 -30.42 3.62 21.09
C ALA A 71 -30.26 4.64 19.95
N LEU A 72 -30.60 5.92 20.19
CA LEU A 72 -30.37 6.99 19.22
C LEU A 72 -28.89 7.15 18.89
N PHE A 73 -27.99 7.13 19.88
CA PHE A 73 -26.55 7.17 19.63
C PHE A 73 -26.07 5.99 18.79
N VAL A 74 -26.56 4.78 19.07
CA VAL A 74 -26.25 3.59 18.27
C VAL A 74 -26.76 3.75 16.84
N ILE A 75 -27.99 4.23 16.66
CA ILE A 75 -28.57 4.48 15.33
C ILE A 75 -27.73 5.52 14.59
N PHE A 76 -27.41 6.67 15.20
CA PHE A 76 -26.58 7.70 14.59
C PHE A 76 -25.18 7.22 14.22
N PHE A 77 -24.60 6.31 15.01
CA PHE A 77 -23.32 5.69 14.69
C PHE A 77 -23.37 4.86 13.39
N PHE A 78 -24.49 4.18 13.13
CA PHE A 78 -24.68 3.37 11.92
C PHE A 78 -25.33 4.13 10.76
N ILE A 79 -25.83 5.35 10.97
CA ILE A 79 -26.27 6.21 9.88
C ILE A 79 -25.03 6.70 9.14
N PRO A 80 -24.87 6.36 7.84
CA PRO A 80 -23.74 6.79 7.04
C PRO A 80 -23.91 8.28 6.69
N LEU A 81 -23.54 9.16 7.62
CA LEU A 81 -23.53 10.59 7.43
C LEU A 81 -22.32 10.97 6.55
N GLY A 82 -22.57 11.50 5.36
CA GLY A 82 -21.53 11.96 4.44
C GLY A 82 -21.94 11.87 2.98
N GLN A 83 -21.20 12.57 2.12
CA GLN A 83 -21.35 12.42 0.67
C GLN A 83 -20.71 11.10 0.24
N ARG A 84 -21.51 10.18 -0.29
CA ARG A 84 -20.99 8.97 -0.92
C ARG A 84 -20.57 9.32 -2.34
N HIS A 85 -19.27 9.38 -2.60
CA HIS A 85 -18.75 9.40 -3.96
C HIS A 85 -18.58 7.94 -4.41
N PRO A 86 -19.34 7.47 -5.41
CA PRO A 86 -19.09 6.16 -5.99
C PRO A 86 -17.66 6.14 -6.54
N ILE A 87 -16.97 5.00 -6.39
CA ILE A 87 -15.70 4.80 -7.09
C ILE A 87 -16.04 4.70 -8.57
N GLU A 88 -15.63 5.70 -9.35
CA GLU A 88 -15.73 5.64 -10.80
C GLU A 88 -14.59 4.78 -11.33
N THR A 89 -14.91 3.56 -11.75
CA THR A 89 -13.97 2.71 -12.48
C THR A 89 -14.05 3.08 -13.95
N GLY A 90 -13.01 3.71 -14.48
CA GLY A 90 -12.90 4.04 -15.90
C GLY A 90 -12.52 2.82 -16.76
N ILE A 91 -12.82 2.90 -18.05
CA ILE A 91 -12.25 1.99 -19.06
C ILE A 91 -10.86 2.52 -19.40
N ILE A 92 -9.84 1.65 -19.34
CA ILE A 92 -8.49 2.00 -19.79
C ILE A 92 -8.53 2.20 -21.31
N SER A 93 -8.51 3.45 -21.75
CA SER A 93 -8.59 3.83 -23.18
C SER A 93 -7.23 4.02 -23.84
N GLY A 94 -6.16 4.07 -23.05
CA GLY A 94 -4.79 4.29 -23.50
C GLY A 94 -3.78 3.97 -22.40
N LYS A 95 -2.49 3.91 -22.78
CA LYS A 95 -1.40 3.75 -21.80
C LYS A 95 -1.39 4.92 -20.83
N VAL A 96 -1.11 4.64 -19.56
CA VAL A 96 -0.95 5.66 -18.53
C VAL A 96 0.32 6.45 -18.78
N ASP A 97 0.29 7.77 -18.60
CA ASP A 97 1.48 8.63 -18.65
C ASP A 97 2.13 8.68 -17.27
N GLU A 98 3.38 8.23 -17.13
CA GLU A 98 4.07 8.25 -15.83
C GLU A 98 4.19 9.69 -15.30
N ARG A 99 4.24 10.69 -16.20
CA ARG A 99 4.34 12.09 -15.79
C ARG A 99 3.14 12.57 -14.99
N ASP A 100 1.99 11.91 -15.14
CA ASP A 100 0.77 12.23 -14.41
C ASP A 100 0.71 11.56 -13.01
N VAL A 101 1.64 10.66 -12.70
CA VAL A 101 1.76 10.01 -11.38
C VAL A 101 2.24 11.01 -10.33
N ALA A 102 1.60 11.04 -9.16
CA ALA A 102 1.87 12.01 -8.11
C ALA A 102 3.37 12.09 -7.70
N PHE A 103 4.04 10.94 -7.57
CA PHE A 103 5.48 10.89 -7.27
C PHE A 103 6.36 11.49 -8.37
N ALA A 104 5.93 11.44 -9.64
CA ALA A 104 6.66 12.12 -10.71
C ALA A 104 6.47 13.64 -10.61
N ARG A 105 5.24 14.08 -10.33
CA ARG A 105 4.91 15.50 -10.19
C ARG A 105 5.55 16.18 -8.99
N GLU A 106 5.93 15.41 -7.97
CA GLU A 106 6.71 15.87 -6.83
C GLU A 106 8.08 16.44 -7.29
N GLU A 107 8.74 15.78 -8.24
CA GLU A 107 10.06 16.17 -8.75
C GLU A 107 10.03 17.38 -9.71
N TYR A 108 8.85 17.81 -10.16
CA TYR A 108 8.73 18.97 -11.05
C TYR A 108 8.77 20.23 -10.21
N LEU A 109 9.93 20.88 -10.11
CA LEU A 109 10.11 22.05 -9.25
C LEU A 109 9.98 23.38 -10.04
N PRO A 110 9.38 24.44 -9.46
CA PRO A 110 9.29 25.74 -10.11
C PRO A 110 10.64 26.25 -10.60
N GLY A 111 10.67 26.80 -11.81
CA GLY A 111 11.91 27.26 -12.47
C GLY A 111 12.68 26.15 -13.20
N SER A 112 12.21 24.90 -13.19
CA SER A 112 12.72 23.84 -14.05
C SER A 112 11.93 23.74 -15.35
N GLU A 113 12.60 23.29 -16.41
CA GLU A 113 11.97 23.03 -17.71
C GLU A 113 10.84 21.97 -17.60
N LYS A 114 11.05 20.93 -16.77
CA LYS A 114 10.03 19.88 -16.50
C LYS A 114 8.74 20.48 -15.95
N TYR A 115 8.85 21.42 -15.00
CA TYR A 115 7.70 22.11 -14.40
C TYR A 115 6.89 22.89 -15.43
N ASP A 116 7.56 23.75 -16.19
CA ASP A 116 6.89 24.61 -17.17
C ASP A 116 6.21 23.78 -18.27
N GLN A 117 6.90 22.75 -18.79
CA GLN A 117 6.34 21.86 -19.80
C GLN A 117 5.17 21.04 -19.27
N TYR A 118 5.28 20.45 -18.09
CA TYR A 118 4.22 19.63 -17.51
C TYR A 118 2.94 20.45 -17.26
N TYR A 119 3.05 21.60 -16.60
CA TYR A 119 1.87 22.41 -16.29
C TYR A 119 1.30 23.18 -17.47
N ALA A 120 2.05 23.35 -18.56
CA ALA A 120 1.47 23.75 -19.85
C ALA A 120 0.56 22.66 -20.43
N MET A 121 0.91 21.38 -20.25
CA MET A 121 0.11 20.23 -20.72
C MET A 121 -1.03 19.83 -19.76
N ARG A 122 -0.87 20.09 -18.47
CA ARG A 122 -1.75 19.66 -17.36
C ARG A 122 -2.02 20.79 -16.35
N PRO A 123 -2.59 21.93 -16.77
CA PRO A 123 -2.77 23.09 -15.90
C PRO A 123 -3.63 22.80 -14.67
N GLU A 124 -4.55 21.83 -14.76
CA GLU A 124 -5.45 21.40 -13.68
C GLU A 124 -4.73 20.84 -12.45
N ASN A 125 -3.55 20.24 -12.62
CA ASN A 125 -2.77 19.66 -11.52
C ASN A 125 -1.96 20.71 -10.75
N LYS A 126 -1.72 21.89 -11.34
CA LYS A 126 -0.80 22.90 -10.81
C LYS A 126 -1.18 23.37 -9.41
N ALA A 127 -2.45 23.70 -9.20
CA ALA A 127 -2.91 24.30 -7.96
C ALA A 127 -2.76 23.35 -6.75
N ILE A 128 -3.06 22.06 -6.94
CA ILE A 128 -2.91 21.06 -5.88
C ILE A 128 -1.44 20.75 -5.62
N ASP A 129 -0.63 20.59 -6.66
CA ASP A 129 0.77 20.25 -6.52
C ASP A 129 1.57 21.42 -5.92
N ASP A 130 1.28 22.68 -6.28
CA ASP A 130 1.87 23.87 -5.64
C ASP A 130 1.49 23.99 -4.17
N LYS A 131 0.34 23.46 -3.76
CA LYS A 131 -0.05 23.38 -2.34
C LYS A 131 0.75 22.30 -1.61
N LEU A 132 0.92 21.15 -2.23
CA LEU A 132 1.68 20.03 -1.65
C LEU A 132 3.16 20.37 -1.47
N ARG A 133 3.79 21.05 -2.44
CA ARG A 133 5.20 21.50 -2.37
C ARG A 133 5.51 22.48 -1.24
N LYS A 134 4.50 23.11 -0.64
CA LYS A 134 4.69 24.01 0.52
C LYS A 134 4.81 23.24 1.83
N LEU A 135 4.49 21.95 1.82
CA LEU A 135 4.66 21.08 2.97
C LEU A 135 6.12 20.63 3.06
N PRO A 136 6.64 20.34 4.26
CA PRO A 136 7.94 19.69 4.40
C PRO A 136 7.96 18.38 3.61
N GLU A 137 9.04 18.12 2.91
CA GLU A 137 9.27 16.86 2.20
C GLU A 137 9.30 15.67 3.17
N LEU A 138 9.08 14.48 2.63
CA LEU A 138 9.22 13.25 3.38
C LEU A 138 10.63 13.17 4.00
N LEU A 139 10.71 12.91 5.31
CA LEU A 139 11.97 12.84 6.08
C LEU A 139 12.71 14.17 6.24
N ALA A 140 12.12 15.31 5.86
CA ALA A 140 12.75 16.61 5.99
C ALA A 140 12.42 17.33 7.33
N PRO A 141 13.30 18.23 7.80
CA PRO A 141 13.02 19.10 8.94
C PRO A 141 11.68 19.85 8.82
N GLY A 142 10.95 19.95 9.94
CA GLY A 142 9.64 20.60 9.99
C GLY A 142 8.47 19.63 9.79
N GLY A 143 8.72 18.40 9.34
CA GLY A 143 7.72 17.33 9.35
C GLY A 143 7.33 16.92 10.77
N ARG A 144 6.05 16.58 10.99
CA ARG A 144 5.52 16.18 12.32
C ARG A 144 6.24 14.98 12.93
N LEU A 145 6.73 14.08 12.08
CA LEU A 145 7.36 12.81 12.48
C LEU A 145 8.85 12.79 12.17
N TYR A 146 9.44 13.94 11.86
CA TYR A 146 10.86 14.06 11.59
C TYR A 146 11.69 13.75 12.83
N ASP A 147 12.72 12.93 12.64
CA ASP A 147 13.78 12.71 13.62
C ASP A 147 15.13 12.83 12.89
N PRO A 148 16.06 13.68 13.36
CA PRO A 148 17.27 14.02 12.61
C PRO A 148 18.23 12.85 12.39
N VAL A 149 18.10 11.74 13.13
CA VAL A 149 18.97 10.58 12.96
C VAL A 149 18.26 9.50 12.17
N GLN A 150 17.03 9.14 12.57
CA GLN A 150 16.27 8.10 11.89
C GLN A 150 15.86 8.53 10.48
N SER A 151 15.50 9.81 10.29
CA SER A 151 15.11 10.29 8.96
C SER A 151 16.28 10.27 7.97
N GLU A 152 17.49 10.63 8.41
CA GLU A 152 18.71 10.52 7.60
C GLU A 152 19.06 9.06 7.27
N HIS A 153 18.92 8.16 8.26
CA HIS A 153 19.13 6.73 8.03
C HIS A 153 18.23 6.19 6.91
N ILE A 154 16.93 6.49 6.97
CA ILE A 154 15.95 6.06 5.98
C ILE A 154 16.25 6.70 4.61
N GLY A 155 16.58 7.99 4.59
CA GLY A 155 16.96 8.70 3.36
C GLY A 155 18.16 8.06 2.66
N HIS A 156 19.15 7.61 3.43
CA HIS A 156 20.32 6.92 2.88
C HIS A 156 20.01 5.54 2.29
N ILE A 157 18.99 4.82 2.78
CA ILE A 157 18.53 3.58 2.13
C ILE A 157 18.00 3.88 0.73
N PHE A 158 17.20 4.95 0.57
CA PHE A 158 16.74 5.37 -0.76
C PHE A 158 17.90 5.81 -1.66
N ALA A 159 18.88 6.54 -1.14
CA ALA A 159 20.06 6.93 -1.90
C ALA A 159 20.87 5.72 -2.41
N VAL A 160 20.95 4.63 -1.64
CA VAL A 160 21.57 3.38 -2.11
C VAL A 160 20.79 2.80 -3.28
N ILE A 161 19.46 2.76 -3.21
CA ILE A 161 18.60 2.25 -4.29
C ILE A 161 18.78 3.08 -5.56
N GLU A 162 18.83 4.41 -5.43
CA GLU A 162 19.10 5.32 -6.56
C GLU A 162 20.49 5.07 -7.19
N GLY A 163 21.49 4.75 -6.37
CA GLY A 163 22.81 4.34 -6.85
C GLY A 163 22.83 3.01 -7.63
N MET A 164 21.75 2.21 -7.57
CA MET A 164 21.64 0.93 -8.29
C MET A 164 21.01 1.07 -9.68
N LEU A 165 20.49 2.25 -10.05
CA LEU A 165 19.72 2.46 -11.29
C LEU A 165 20.50 2.12 -12.56
N ASP A 166 21.82 2.29 -12.56
CA ASP A 166 22.66 1.95 -13.72
C ASP A 166 22.71 0.43 -14.00
N ASN A 167 22.28 -0.41 -13.05
CA ASN A 167 22.32 -1.88 -13.17
C ASN A 167 20.98 -2.49 -13.59
N VAL A 168 19.95 -1.67 -13.77
CA VAL A 168 18.59 -2.14 -14.07
C VAL A 168 18.49 -2.77 -15.45
N ASP A 169 19.38 -2.36 -16.34
CA ASP A 169 19.53 -2.85 -17.70
C ASP A 169 21.01 -3.11 -18.00
N GLY A 170 21.34 -3.64 -19.18
CA GLY A 170 22.74 -3.89 -19.52
C GLY A 170 22.95 -4.69 -20.79
N PRO A 171 24.21 -5.05 -21.10
CA PRO A 171 24.51 -5.87 -22.26
C PRO A 171 23.85 -7.24 -22.14
N VAL A 172 23.36 -7.74 -23.28
CA VAL A 172 22.83 -9.09 -23.44
C VAL A 172 23.93 -9.96 -24.03
N GLU A 173 24.15 -11.14 -23.45
CA GLU A 173 25.16 -12.06 -23.98
C GLU A 173 24.84 -12.49 -25.41
N SER A 174 25.88 -12.61 -26.23
CA SER A 174 25.70 -12.91 -27.65
C SER A 174 25.31 -14.36 -27.91
N ASP A 175 25.72 -15.27 -27.03
CA ASP A 175 25.41 -16.69 -27.11
C ASP A 175 24.09 -16.99 -26.39
N ARG A 176 23.00 -17.03 -27.16
CA ARG A 176 21.67 -17.32 -26.64
C ARG A 176 21.55 -18.77 -26.23
N LYS A 177 21.23 -19.00 -24.97
CA LYS A 177 20.92 -20.32 -24.42
C LYS A 177 19.46 -20.64 -24.68
N ASP A 178 19.22 -21.76 -25.36
CA ASP A 178 17.90 -22.34 -25.51
C ASP A 178 17.60 -23.19 -24.28
N ILE A 179 16.59 -22.80 -23.53
CA ILE A 179 16.13 -23.44 -22.29
C ILE A 179 14.63 -23.66 -22.46
N GLU A 180 14.15 -24.84 -22.09
CA GLU A 180 12.72 -25.13 -22.16
C GLU A 180 11.93 -24.18 -21.23
N PRO A 181 10.78 -23.62 -21.67
CA PRO A 181 10.05 -22.60 -20.91
C PRO A 181 9.70 -23.03 -19.48
N GLU A 182 9.30 -24.29 -19.27
CA GLU A 182 8.97 -24.85 -17.97
C GLU A 182 10.19 -24.88 -17.03
N GLU A 183 11.35 -25.27 -17.56
CA GLU A 183 12.62 -25.27 -16.82
C GLU A 183 13.03 -23.84 -16.47
N MET A 184 12.93 -22.92 -17.44
CA MET A 184 13.29 -21.52 -17.23
C MET A 184 12.37 -20.85 -16.19
N THR A 185 11.06 -21.09 -16.25
CA THR A 185 10.11 -20.62 -15.23
C THR A 185 10.52 -21.12 -13.85
N ALA A 186 10.83 -22.41 -13.70
CA ALA A 186 11.23 -22.97 -12.42
C ALA A 186 12.54 -22.31 -11.91
N LEU A 187 13.52 -22.12 -12.79
CA LEU A 187 14.79 -21.48 -12.46
C LEU A 187 14.61 -20.03 -11.99
N VAL A 188 13.87 -19.19 -12.71
CA VAL A 188 13.66 -17.78 -12.32
C VAL A 188 12.89 -17.66 -11.00
N LYS A 189 11.88 -18.53 -10.80
CA LYS A 189 11.09 -18.54 -9.56
C LYS A 189 11.94 -18.95 -8.36
N ASN A 190 12.69 -20.05 -8.49
CA ASN A 190 13.56 -20.53 -7.43
C ASN A 190 14.65 -19.51 -7.09
N LEU A 191 15.28 -18.90 -8.10
CA LEU A 191 16.30 -17.86 -7.87
C LEU A 191 15.72 -16.65 -7.13
N ALA A 192 14.52 -16.19 -7.50
CA ALA A 192 13.88 -15.08 -6.80
C ALA A 192 13.56 -15.42 -5.34
N VAL A 193 13.07 -16.64 -5.07
CA VAL A 193 12.82 -17.12 -3.69
C VAL A 193 14.12 -17.24 -2.90
N ASP A 194 15.18 -17.79 -3.49
CA ASP A 194 16.51 -17.92 -2.85
C ASP A 194 17.09 -16.54 -2.48
N LEU A 195 16.76 -15.50 -3.25
CA LEU A 195 17.15 -14.11 -3.00
C LEU A 195 16.21 -13.36 -2.02
N GLY A 196 15.16 -14.01 -1.52
CA GLY A 196 14.28 -13.48 -0.47
C GLY A 196 12.88 -13.05 -0.92
N ALA A 197 12.45 -13.36 -2.14
CA ALA A 197 11.04 -13.20 -2.52
C ALA A 197 10.15 -14.20 -1.76
N VAL A 198 8.92 -13.79 -1.43
CA VAL A 198 7.96 -14.66 -0.72
C VAL A 198 7.08 -15.43 -1.71
N GLU A 199 6.50 -14.73 -2.68
CA GLU A 199 5.73 -15.33 -3.77
C GLU A 199 6.26 -14.82 -5.11
N VAL A 200 6.26 -15.69 -6.13
CA VAL A 200 6.75 -15.36 -7.47
C VAL A 200 5.79 -15.88 -8.53
N GLY A 201 5.40 -14.98 -9.43
CA GLY A 201 4.48 -15.22 -10.52
C GLY A 201 5.10 -14.83 -11.85
N VAL A 202 4.61 -15.42 -12.93
CA VAL A 202 4.99 -15.06 -14.30
C VAL A 202 3.73 -14.81 -15.10
N THR A 203 3.79 -13.85 -16.02
CA THR A 203 2.69 -13.51 -16.92
C THR A 203 3.22 -13.00 -18.24
N GLU A 204 2.40 -13.07 -19.29
CA GLU A 204 2.59 -12.19 -20.44
C GLU A 204 2.44 -10.73 -19.99
N LEU A 205 3.33 -9.86 -20.46
CA LEU A 205 3.28 -8.44 -20.14
C LEU A 205 2.19 -7.78 -20.97
N ASN A 206 1.10 -7.38 -20.32
CA ASN A 206 0.08 -6.56 -20.96
C ASN A 206 0.67 -5.18 -21.35
N PRO A 207 0.68 -4.81 -22.64
CA PRO A 207 1.28 -3.55 -23.09
C PRO A 207 0.62 -2.30 -22.48
N MET A 208 -0.63 -2.41 -21.99
CA MET A 208 -1.34 -1.32 -21.32
C MET A 208 -0.77 -1.01 -19.93
N TYR A 209 0.00 -1.94 -19.34
CA TYR A 209 0.64 -1.73 -18.04
C TYR A 209 1.99 -1.04 -18.14
N VAL A 210 2.54 -0.92 -19.35
CA VAL A 210 3.73 -0.12 -19.64
C VAL A 210 3.32 1.35 -19.71
N TYR A 211 4.00 2.21 -18.95
CA TYR A 211 3.77 3.65 -19.05
C TYR A 211 4.08 4.16 -20.46
N SER A 212 3.47 5.26 -20.86
CA SER A 212 3.66 5.84 -22.19
C SER A 212 4.93 6.67 -22.31
N HIS A 213 5.24 7.47 -21.28
CA HIS A 213 6.37 8.40 -21.26
C HIS A 213 7.05 8.38 -19.91
N VAL A 214 8.35 8.68 -19.91
CA VAL A 214 9.19 8.78 -18.71
C VAL A 214 8.77 9.98 -17.87
N GLY A 215 8.40 9.73 -16.61
CA GLY A 215 8.01 10.71 -15.61
C GLY A 215 9.13 11.10 -14.67
N ARG A 216 10.00 10.16 -14.32
CA ARG A 216 11.06 10.40 -13.31
C ARG A 216 12.47 10.17 -13.86
N GLY A 217 12.78 8.96 -14.35
CA GLY A 217 14.08 8.64 -14.95
C GLY A 217 14.41 7.15 -14.93
N PRO A 218 15.70 6.74 -14.94
CA PRO A 218 16.86 7.58 -15.27
C PRO A 218 16.85 8.07 -16.73
N GLU A 219 15.97 7.53 -17.59
CA GLU A 219 15.83 7.98 -18.96
C GLU A 219 15.36 9.45 -19.05
N LYS A 220 15.51 10.03 -20.25
CA LYS A 220 15.13 11.42 -20.51
C LYS A 220 13.63 11.62 -20.23
N TRP A 221 13.32 12.57 -19.35
CA TRP A 221 11.95 12.99 -19.05
C TRP A 221 11.14 13.30 -20.32
N GLY A 222 9.91 12.79 -20.36
CA GLY A 222 9.01 12.96 -21.50
C GLY A 222 9.36 12.15 -22.75
N ALA A 223 10.44 11.35 -22.74
CA ALA A 223 10.70 10.39 -23.80
C ALA A 223 9.67 9.25 -23.77
N PRO A 224 9.30 8.67 -24.93
CA PRO A 224 8.42 7.52 -24.97
C PRO A 224 9.10 6.30 -24.35
N ILE A 225 8.34 5.50 -23.61
CA ILE A 225 8.81 4.21 -23.07
C ILE A 225 8.48 3.11 -24.08
N GLU A 226 9.52 2.44 -24.59
CA GLU A 226 9.43 1.38 -25.61
C GLU A 226 9.70 -0.03 -25.07
N ASN A 227 9.31 -0.32 -23.82
CA ASN A 227 9.37 -1.68 -23.31
C ASN A 227 8.39 -2.58 -24.09
N LYS A 228 8.95 -3.51 -24.88
CA LYS A 228 8.23 -4.47 -25.74
C LYS A 228 8.47 -5.92 -25.31
N HIS A 229 9.04 -6.13 -24.13
CA HIS A 229 9.25 -7.46 -23.58
C HIS A 229 7.95 -8.24 -23.50
N LYS A 230 8.01 -9.54 -23.82
CA LYS A 230 6.83 -10.40 -23.85
C LYS A 230 6.34 -10.85 -22.48
N TYR A 231 7.26 -11.07 -21.55
CA TYR A 231 6.96 -11.64 -20.24
C TYR A 231 7.36 -10.72 -19.11
N ALA A 232 6.68 -10.88 -17.97
CA ALA A 232 7.04 -10.29 -16.70
C ALA A 232 7.15 -11.39 -15.63
N VAL A 233 8.24 -11.38 -14.88
CA VAL A 233 8.38 -12.10 -13.61
C VAL A 233 8.11 -11.11 -12.51
N ALA A 234 7.01 -11.29 -11.78
CA ALA A 234 6.63 -10.44 -10.64
C ALA A 234 6.83 -11.21 -9.34
N PHE A 235 7.13 -10.51 -8.27
CA PHE A 235 7.31 -11.13 -6.96
C PHE A 235 6.95 -10.20 -5.81
N THR A 236 6.69 -10.79 -4.64
CA THR A 236 6.40 -10.09 -3.39
C THR A 236 7.60 -10.12 -2.44
N VAL A 237 7.76 -9.04 -1.68
CA VAL A 237 8.67 -8.93 -0.53
C VAL A 237 7.83 -8.61 0.68
N GLU A 238 7.85 -9.47 1.71
CA GLU A 238 7.11 -9.23 2.95
C GLU A 238 7.65 -8.01 3.69
N MET A 239 6.73 -7.20 4.21
CA MET A 239 7.08 -6.10 5.11
C MET A 239 6.89 -6.52 6.57
N ASP A 240 7.77 -6.16 7.50
CA ASP A 240 7.60 -6.49 8.92
C ASP A 240 6.27 -5.99 9.50
N TYR A 241 5.56 -6.85 10.23
CA TYR A 241 4.24 -6.54 10.79
C TYR A 241 4.25 -5.37 11.76
N TRP A 242 5.23 -5.32 12.67
CA TRP A 242 5.28 -4.30 13.72
C TRP A 242 5.67 -2.94 13.16
N ASN A 243 6.55 -2.91 12.17
CA ASN A 243 6.89 -1.69 11.47
C ASN A 243 5.69 -1.14 10.69
N VAL A 244 4.90 -1.99 10.03
CA VAL A 244 3.67 -1.58 9.32
C VAL A 244 2.59 -1.09 10.28
N GLU A 245 2.39 -1.79 11.40
CA GLU A 245 1.43 -1.38 12.45
C GLU A 245 1.77 -0.01 13.06
N ALA A 246 3.06 0.37 13.06
CA ALA A 246 3.49 1.67 13.57
C ALA A 246 3.11 2.86 12.67
N ALA A 247 2.41 2.63 11.55
CA ALA A 247 1.94 3.69 10.68
C ALA A 247 1.08 4.75 11.43
N PRO A 248 1.29 6.05 11.17
CA PRO A 248 2.12 6.63 10.12
C PRO A 248 3.57 6.98 10.56
N GLY A 249 4.10 6.40 11.65
CA GLY A 249 5.43 6.70 12.21
C GLY A 249 6.61 6.40 11.28
N LEU A 250 7.84 6.76 11.70
CA LEU A 250 9.04 6.47 10.91
C LEU A 250 9.29 4.97 10.62
N PRO A 251 8.96 4.00 11.50
CA PRO A 251 9.24 2.60 11.23
C PRO A 251 8.59 2.05 9.94
N ILE A 252 7.38 2.48 9.59
CA ILE A 252 6.75 2.05 8.31
C ILE A 252 7.48 2.63 7.10
N THR A 253 8.05 3.83 7.22
CA THR A 253 8.82 4.45 6.15
C THR A 253 10.16 3.73 5.96
N GLU A 254 10.84 3.39 7.06
CA GLU A 254 12.06 2.58 7.07
C GLU A 254 11.83 1.19 6.46
N GLU A 255 10.75 0.52 6.87
CA GLU A 255 10.35 -0.78 6.35
C GLU A 255 10.09 -0.74 4.85
N SER A 256 9.46 0.35 4.39
CA SER A 256 9.22 0.58 2.97
C SER A 256 10.52 0.75 2.20
N ALA A 257 11.45 1.55 2.71
CA ALA A 257 12.77 1.76 2.09
C ALA A 257 13.56 0.44 2.02
N THR A 258 13.58 -0.32 3.11
CA THR A 258 14.27 -1.61 3.21
C THR A 258 13.68 -2.65 2.25
N SER A 259 12.36 -2.77 2.21
CA SER A 259 11.69 -3.69 1.28
C SER A 259 11.96 -3.33 -0.19
N TYR A 260 12.07 -2.03 -0.53
CA TYR A 260 12.48 -1.62 -1.87
C TYR A 260 13.94 -1.97 -2.19
N LEU A 261 14.84 -1.90 -1.22
CA LEU A 261 16.23 -2.32 -1.39
C LEU A 261 16.32 -3.83 -1.69
N PHE A 262 15.56 -4.65 -0.96
CA PHE A 262 15.47 -6.08 -1.24
C PHE A 262 14.87 -6.36 -2.62
N GLY A 263 13.78 -5.67 -2.96
CA GLY A 263 13.19 -5.75 -4.30
C GLY A 263 14.18 -5.37 -5.40
N ALA A 264 14.99 -4.32 -5.19
CA ALA A 264 16.00 -3.89 -6.14
C ALA A 264 17.09 -4.97 -6.36
N ASN A 265 17.61 -5.56 -5.29
CA ASN A 265 18.59 -6.64 -5.36
C ASN A 265 18.07 -7.85 -6.14
N ILE A 266 16.85 -8.32 -5.83
CA ILE A 266 16.23 -9.46 -6.51
C ILE A 266 16.03 -9.15 -8.00
N SER A 267 15.42 -8.00 -8.33
CA SER A 267 15.15 -7.63 -9.72
C SER A 267 16.42 -7.49 -10.55
N ILE A 268 17.46 -6.84 -10.01
CA ILE A 268 18.73 -6.63 -10.73
C ILE A 268 19.46 -7.96 -10.94
N ALA A 269 19.57 -8.80 -9.91
CA ALA A 269 20.21 -10.10 -10.02
C ALA A 269 19.50 -10.99 -11.05
N LEU A 270 18.17 -11.04 -11.01
CA LEU A 270 17.38 -11.83 -11.93
C LEU A 270 17.49 -11.32 -13.38
N ALA A 271 17.39 -10.01 -13.59
CA ALA A 271 17.55 -9.42 -14.92
C ALA A 271 18.96 -9.66 -15.48
N SER A 272 20.00 -9.49 -14.64
CA SER A 272 21.38 -9.75 -15.04
C SER A 272 21.62 -11.23 -15.37
N TYR A 273 21.01 -12.15 -14.61
CA TYR A 273 21.08 -13.58 -14.90
C TYR A 273 20.46 -13.89 -16.27
N ILE A 274 19.25 -13.42 -16.54
CA ILE A 274 18.58 -13.65 -17.82
C ILE A 274 19.38 -13.05 -18.99
N ARG A 275 19.96 -11.86 -18.82
CA ARG A 275 20.87 -11.26 -19.82
C ARG A 275 22.12 -12.11 -20.08
N SER A 276 22.67 -12.77 -19.06
CA SER A 276 23.81 -13.68 -19.22
C SER A 276 23.48 -14.98 -19.96
N LEU A 277 22.20 -15.32 -20.08
CA LEU A 277 21.70 -16.41 -20.93
C LEU A 277 21.44 -15.97 -22.38
N GLY A 278 21.72 -14.71 -22.72
CA GLY A 278 21.55 -14.15 -24.06
C GLY A 278 20.11 -13.74 -24.40
N TRP A 279 19.30 -13.43 -23.37
CA TRP A 279 17.94 -12.90 -23.51
C TRP A 279 17.83 -11.49 -22.92
N PRO A 280 17.16 -10.54 -23.61
CA PRO A 280 16.98 -9.21 -23.06
C PRO A 280 16.09 -9.27 -21.80
N ALA A 281 16.49 -8.56 -20.76
CA ALA A 281 15.75 -8.46 -19.52
C ALA A 281 16.05 -7.14 -18.82
N ARG A 282 15.03 -6.56 -18.19
CA ARG A 282 15.11 -5.29 -17.47
C ARG A 282 14.50 -5.42 -16.08
N ALA A 283 15.23 -4.97 -15.08
CA ALA A 283 14.75 -4.83 -13.71
C ALA A 283 13.87 -3.59 -13.54
N HIS A 284 12.81 -3.71 -12.75
CA HIS A 284 11.96 -2.61 -12.32
C HIS A 284 12.10 -2.41 -10.81
N ILE A 285 12.58 -1.23 -10.41
CA ILE A 285 12.98 -0.93 -9.04
C ILE A 285 12.54 0.48 -8.62
N ALA A 286 12.46 0.73 -7.31
CA ALA A 286 12.23 2.07 -6.76
C ALA A 286 13.41 3.01 -7.03
N GLY A 287 13.22 4.30 -6.77
CA GLY A 287 14.19 5.32 -7.21
C GLY A 287 14.02 5.67 -8.68
N SER A 288 12.77 5.82 -9.13
CA SER A 288 12.43 6.40 -10.45
C SER A 288 12.49 5.50 -11.69
N ASN A 289 12.74 4.17 -11.61
CA ASN A 289 12.94 3.29 -12.78
C ASN A 289 11.72 2.42 -13.21
N TYR A 290 10.53 2.63 -12.65
CA TYR A 290 9.36 1.80 -13.01
C TYR A 290 8.81 2.15 -14.38
N GLN A 291 9.14 1.38 -15.42
CA GLN A 291 8.51 1.48 -16.74
C GLN A 291 7.13 0.77 -16.81
N ILE A 292 6.77 -0.01 -15.80
CA ILE A 292 5.51 -0.76 -15.74
C ILE A 292 4.75 -0.49 -14.44
N MET A 293 3.43 -0.62 -14.48
CA MET A 293 2.55 -0.53 -13.31
C MET A 293 2.56 -1.85 -12.54
N MET A 294 3.15 -1.83 -11.35
CA MET A 294 3.40 -3.05 -10.56
C MET A 294 2.12 -3.79 -10.10
N PRO A 295 1.08 -3.14 -9.53
CA PRO A 295 -0.10 -3.85 -9.05
C PRO A 295 -0.84 -4.69 -10.12
N PRO A 296 -1.16 -4.15 -11.32
CA PRO A 296 -1.85 -4.96 -12.33
C PRO A 296 -0.95 -6.06 -12.92
N VAL A 297 0.37 -5.84 -13.03
CA VAL A 297 1.30 -6.90 -13.45
C VAL A 297 1.34 -8.04 -12.43
N ALA A 298 1.37 -7.72 -11.14
CA ALA A 298 1.37 -8.74 -10.09
C ALA A 298 0.03 -9.49 -9.98
N HIS A 299 -1.09 -8.81 -10.24
CA HIS A 299 -2.41 -9.44 -10.36
C HIS A 299 -2.43 -10.47 -11.51
N ASP A 300 -2.01 -10.08 -12.71
CA ASP A 300 -1.99 -10.97 -13.87
C ASP A 300 -1.00 -12.14 -13.69
N ALA A 301 0.07 -11.93 -12.92
CA ALA A 301 1.00 -12.97 -12.49
C ALA A 301 0.45 -13.91 -11.39
N GLY A 302 -0.80 -13.68 -10.93
CA GLY A 302 -1.49 -14.55 -9.97
C GLY A 302 -1.07 -14.34 -8.51
N LEU A 303 -0.46 -13.21 -8.15
CA LEU A 303 0.04 -12.94 -6.79
C LEU A 303 -1.01 -12.41 -5.81
N GLY A 304 -2.23 -12.13 -6.29
CA GLY A 304 -3.32 -11.63 -5.46
C GLY A 304 -4.33 -10.77 -6.22
N GLU A 305 -5.18 -10.08 -5.47
CA GLU A 305 -6.29 -9.28 -6.00
C GLU A 305 -6.05 -7.78 -5.87
N LEU A 306 -6.65 -6.98 -6.75
CA LEU A 306 -6.56 -5.51 -6.65
C LEU A 306 -7.48 -4.98 -5.55
N GLY A 307 -6.89 -4.41 -4.51
CA GLY A 307 -7.59 -3.79 -3.40
C GLY A 307 -8.13 -2.40 -3.72
N ARG A 308 -9.11 -1.94 -2.92
CA ARG A 308 -9.72 -0.60 -3.05
C ARG A 308 -8.70 0.55 -2.99
N MET A 309 -7.58 0.35 -2.30
CA MET A 309 -6.51 1.34 -2.15
C MET A 309 -5.53 1.36 -3.33
N GLY A 310 -5.78 0.54 -4.37
CA GLY A 310 -4.87 0.38 -5.52
C GLY A 310 -3.66 -0.52 -5.23
N TYR A 311 -3.63 -1.19 -4.08
CA TYR A 311 -2.58 -2.14 -3.71
C TYR A 311 -2.98 -3.57 -4.10
N LEU A 312 -1.99 -4.41 -4.36
CA LEU A 312 -2.20 -5.85 -4.41
C LEU A 312 -2.54 -6.36 -2.99
N ILE A 313 -3.54 -7.23 -2.91
CA ILE A 313 -3.90 -7.98 -1.71
C ILE A 313 -3.50 -9.43 -1.95
N SER A 314 -2.33 -9.81 -1.43
CA SER A 314 -1.87 -11.20 -1.47
C SER A 314 -2.75 -12.11 -0.60
N PRO A 315 -2.89 -13.40 -0.92
CA PRO A 315 -3.71 -14.32 -0.15
C PRO A 315 -3.27 -14.46 1.32
N GLU A 316 -1.95 -14.53 1.56
CA GLU A 316 -1.40 -14.81 2.89
C GLU A 316 -1.07 -13.55 3.69
N LEU A 317 -0.50 -12.53 3.04
CA LEU A 317 0.04 -11.34 3.70
C LEU A 317 -0.85 -10.10 3.51
N GLY A 318 -1.93 -10.21 2.74
CA GLY A 318 -2.79 -9.08 2.39
C GLY A 318 -1.97 -7.99 1.69
N ALA A 319 -2.15 -6.74 2.13
CA ALA A 319 -1.43 -5.58 1.60
C ALA A 319 -0.01 -5.39 2.18
N ARG A 320 0.47 -6.31 3.04
CA ARG A 320 1.75 -6.21 3.75
C ARG A 320 2.93 -6.72 2.90
N VAL A 321 2.95 -6.33 1.64
CA VAL A 321 3.99 -6.72 0.68
C VAL A 321 4.40 -5.53 -0.19
N ARG A 322 5.67 -5.51 -0.58
CA ARG A 322 6.16 -4.72 -1.71
C ARG A 322 6.26 -5.61 -2.94
N LEU A 323 6.19 -5.00 -4.12
CA LEU A 323 6.27 -5.68 -5.40
C LEU A 323 7.60 -5.38 -6.06
N GLY A 324 8.22 -6.39 -6.65
CA GLY A 324 9.33 -6.26 -7.58
C GLY A 324 9.05 -7.02 -8.87
N ALA A 325 9.72 -6.64 -9.96
CA ALA A 325 9.54 -7.33 -11.24
C ALA A 325 10.74 -7.20 -12.18
N VAL A 326 10.83 -8.16 -13.09
CA VAL A 326 11.70 -8.15 -14.26
C VAL A 326 10.85 -8.38 -15.50
N THR A 327 11.06 -7.59 -16.55
CA THR A 327 10.47 -7.87 -17.87
C THR A 327 11.52 -8.46 -18.79
N THR A 328 11.12 -9.36 -19.69
CA THR A 328 12.05 -10.11 -20.55
C THR A 328 11.37 -10.72 -21.77
N ASP A 329 12.16 -11.08 -22.79
CA ASP A 329 11.71 -11.89 -23.93
C ASP A 329 12.02 -13.39 -23.81
N ILE A 330 12.69 -13.83 -22.73
CA ILE A 330 12.90 -15.27 -22.52
C ILE A 330 11.53 -15.96 -22.35
N PRO A 331 11.26 -17.08 -23.05
CA PRO A 331 9.99 -17.78 -22.92
C PRO A 331 9.75 -18.29 -21.50
N LEU A 332 8.55 -18.03 -20.97
CA LEU A 332 8.11 -18.46 -19.64
C LEU A 332 6.65 -18.95 -19.70
N VAL A 333 6.28 -19.83 -18.78
CA VAL A 333 4.93 -20.42 -18.62
C VAL A 333 4.40 -20.34 -17.20
#